data_AF-A0A225VAS3-F1
#
_entry.id   AF-A0A225VAS3-F1
#
_cell.length_a   1.000
_cell.length_b   1.000
_cell.length_c   1.000
_cell.angle_alpha   90.00
_cell.angle_beta   90.00
_cell.angle_gamma   90.00
#
_symmetry.space_group_name_H-M   'P 1'
#
loop_
_entity.id
_entity.type
_entity.pdbx_description
1 polymer ?
#
loop_
_entity_poly.entity_id
_entity_poly.type
_entity_poly.pdbx_seq_one_letter_code
_entity_poly.pdbx_strand_id
1 'polypeptide(L)'
;MKANPPAVTTMLFDNGEPVDLEAEILVATSKFVAGGGDGCSSWLKGEILREAAKIPEVVADFMMKKRLLQYPEHEGRITIIE
;
A
#
# COMPACT_ATOMS: atom_id res chain seq x y z
N MET A 1 -32.12 -0.83 -17.63
CA MET A 1 -31.44 0.04 -16.66
C MET A 1 -30.02 -0.47 -16.48
N LYS A 2 -28.98 0.34 -16.76
CA LYS A 2 -27.60 -0.01 -16.41
C LYS A 2 -27.46 0.24 -14.91
N ALA A 3 -27.13 -0.80 -14.13
CA ALA A 3 -26.79 -0.62 -12.73
C ALA A 3 -25.51 0.21 -12.64
N ASN A 4 -25.45 1.15 -11.70
CA ASN A 4 -24.22 1.86 -11.42
C ASN A 4 -23.16 0.86 -10.91
N PRO A 5 -21.89 1.01 -11.31
CA PRO A 5 -20.83 0.17 -10.78
C PRO A 5 -20.73 0.38 -9.25
N PRO A 6 -20.27 -0.64 -8.50
CA PRO A 6 -19.95 -0.48 -7.09
C PRO A 6 -19.00 0.71 -6.91
N ALA A 7 -19.30 1.57 -5.95
CA ALA A 7 -18.48 2.72 -5.61
C ALA A 7 -18.26 2.74 -4.10
N VAL A 8 -17.05 3.10 -3.69
CA VAL A 8 -16.75 3.36 -2.28
C VAL A 8 -17.51 4.63 -1.87
N THR A 9 -18.47 4.52 -0.96
CA THR A 9 -19.28 5.66 -0.50
C THR A 9 -18.72 6.34 0.73
N THR A 10 -17.95 5.61 1.54
CA THR A 10 -17.40 6.10 2.80
C THR A 10 -16.14 5.30 3.16
N MET A 11 -15.10 5.99 3.63
CA MET A 11 -13.92 5.38 4.24
C MET A 11 -13.83 5.87 5.69
N LEU A 12 -13.86 4.93 6.63
CA LEU A 12 -13.80 5.20 8.06
C LEU A 12 -12.58 4.47 8.65
N PHE A 13 -11.99 5.06 9.68
CA PHE A 13 -11.10 4.36 10.59
C PHE A 13 -11.89 3.38 11.48
N ASP A 14 -11.21 2.47 12.17
CA ASP A 14 -11.83 1.47 13.07
C ASP A 14 -12.61 2.12 14.23
N ASN A 15 -12.30 3.37 14.57
CA ASN A 15 -13.02 4.15 15.58
C ASN A 15 -14.27 4.87 15.04
N GLY A 16 -14.60 4.70 13.75
CA GLY A 16 -15.74 5.33 13.09
C GLY A 16 -15.48 6.74 12.54
N GLU A 17 -14.29 7.30 12.74
CA GLU A 17 -13.94 8.62 12.20
C GLU A 17 -13.70 8.55 10.68
N PRO A 18 -14.13 9.56 9.90
CA PRO A 18 -13.83 9.62 8.48
C PRO A 18 -12.33 9.68 8.18
N VAL A 19 -11.90 8.95 7.16
CA VAL A 19 -10.55 9.10 6.61
C VAL A 19 -10.47 10.41 5.82
N ASP A 20 -9.48 11.24 6.14
CA ASP A 20 -9.16 12.42 5.34
C ASP A 20 -8.55 11.99 4.00
N LEU A 21 -9.31 12.16 2.92
CA LEU A 21 -8.91 11.77 1.56
C LEU A 21 -7.96 12.77 0.91
N GLU A 22 -7.83 13.97 1.48
CA GLU A 22 -6.93 15.03 0.98
C GLU A 22 -5.60 15.04 1.72
N ALA A 23 -5.42 14.17 2.71
CA ALA A 23 -4.17 14.06 3.45
C ALA A 23 -3.04 13.54 2.55
N GLU A 24 -1.91 14.26 2.54
CA GLU A 24 -0.69 13.78 1.90
C GLU A 24 -0.04 12.68 2.75
N ILE A 25 0.32 11.57 2.12
CA ILE A 25 0.96 10.43 2.76
C ILE A 25 2.30 10.09 2.11
N LEU A 26 3.24 9.64 2.93
CA LEU A 26 4.52 9.10 2.47
C LEU A 26 4.44 7.58 2.40
N VAL A 27 4.73 7.02 1.22
CA VAL A 27 4.63 5.57 1.00
C VAL A 27 5.89 5.04 0.32
N ALA A 28 6.35 3.87 0.77
CA ALA A 28 7.38 3.10 0.09
C ALA A 28 6.72 2.12 -0.89
N THR A 29 7.15 2.13 -2.15
CA THR A 29 6.64 1.22 -3.19
C THR A 29 7.75 0.78 -4.14
N SER A 30 7.41 -0.13 -5.07
CA SER A 30 8.31 -0.55 -6.14
C SER A 30 8.26 0.41 -7.32
N LYS A 31 9.34 0.44 -8.13
CA LYS A 31 9.37 1.22 -9.38
C LYS A 31 8.26 0.81 -10.36
N PHE A 32 7.84 -0.46 -10.34
CA PHE A 32 6.76 -0.96 -11.18
C PHE A 32 5.41 -0.31 -10.82
N VAL A 33 5.06 -0.32 -9.54
CA VAL A 33 3.80 0.28 -9.04
C VAL A 33 3.82 1.80 -9.16
N ALA A 34 4.95 2.45 -8.82
CA ALA A 34 5.11 3.89 -9.01
C ALA A 34 4.95 4.30 -10.48
N GLY A 35 5.33 3.43 -11.41
CA GLY A 35 5.14 3.61 -12.86
C GLY A 35 3.74 3.27 -13.38
N GLY A 36 2.78 2.98 -12.50
CA GLY A 36 1.40 2.65 -12.89
C GLY A 36 1.17 1.21 -13.32
N GLY A 37 2.09 0.29 -13.00
CA GLY A 37 1.91 -1.15 -13.24
C GLY A 37 0.63 -1.71 -12.61
N ASP A 38 0.09 -2.80 -13.16
CA ASP A 38 -1.16 -3.45 -12.72
C ASP A 38 -2.38 -2.53 -12.60
N GLY A 39 -2.42 -1.45 -13.40
CA GLY A 39 -3.52 -0.48 -13.37
C GLY A 39 -3.44 0.51 -12.21
N CYS A 40 -2.33 0.54 -11.46
CA CYS A 40 -2.06 1.50 -10.38
C CYS A 40 -1.78 2.93 -10.87
N SER A 41 -2.51 3.39 -11.90
CA SER A 41 -2.33 4.69 -12.56
C SER A 41 -2.41 5.90 -11.63
N SER A 42 -3.11 5.82 -10.50
CA SER A 42 -3.14 6.88 -9.48
C SER A 42 -1.75 7.25 -8.94
N TRP A 43 -0.81 6.30 -8.92
CA TRP A 43 0.56 6.53 -8.45
C TRP A 43 1.36 7.49 -9.34
N LEU A 44 0.98 7.64 -10.61
CA LEU A 44 1.61 8.60 -11.53
C LEU A 44 1.40 10.06 -11.11
N LYS A 45 0.47 10.31 -10.19
CA LYS A 45 0.18 11.66 -9.65
C LYS A 45 1.08 12.02 -8.46
N GLY A 46 1.81 11.06 -7.89
CA GLY A 46 2.67 11.28 -6.73
C GLY A 46 4.05 11.83 -7.11
N GLU A 47 4.77 12.33 -6.11
CA GLU A 47 6.17 12.78 -6.24
C GLU A 47 7.14 11.70 -5.75
N ILE A 48 8.21 11.45 -6.51
CA ILE A 48 9.29 10.56 -6.08
C ILE A 48 10.24 11.32 -5.17
N LEU A 49 10.10 11.12 -3.86
CA LEU A 49 10.98 11.76 -2.88
C LEU A 49 12.37 11.09 -2.78
N ARG A 50 12.45 9.78 -3.01
CA ARG A 50 13.70 9.02 -2.89
C ARG A 50 13.64 7.68 -3.63
N GLU A 51 14.70 7.37 -4.36
CA GLU A 51 14.95 6.02 -4.88
C GLU A 51 15.83 5.21 -3.90
N ALA A 52 15.54 3.90 -3.78
CA ALA A 52 16.25 2.99 -2.89
C ALA A 52 16.87 1.81 -3.66
N ALA A 53 17.63 0.98 -2.96
CA ALA A 53 18.16 -0.27 -3.47
C ALA A 53 17.05 -1.21 -3.97
N LYS A 54 17.45 -2.23 -4.75
CA LYS A 54 16.50 -3.23 -5.25
C LYS A 54 15.85 -3.97 -4.09
N ILE A 55 14.60 -4.41 -4.27
CA ILE A 55 13.83 -5.14 -3.25
C ILE A 55 14.63 -6.30 -2.62
N PRO A 56 15.33 -7.18 -3.39
CA PRO A 56 16.09 -8.27 -2.80
C PRO A 56 17.21 -7.80 -1.86
N GLU A 57 17.89 -6.70 -2.18
CA GLU A 57 18.96 -6.12 -1.36
C GLU A 57 18.39 -5.56 -0.05
N VAL A 58 17.27 -4.84 -0.13
CA VAL A 58 16.55 -4.31 1.05
C VAL A 58 16.09 -5.43 1.98
N VAL A 59 15.56 -6.53 1.41
CA VAL A 59 15.14 -7.71 2.19
C VAL A 59 16.34 -8.40 2.82
N ALA A 60 17.43 -8.64 2.07
CA ALA A 60 18.64 -9.25 2.61
C ALA A 60 19.21 -8.46 3.79
N ASP A 61 19.33 -7.13 3.64
CA ASP A 61 19.78 -6.24 4.71
C ASP A 61 18.88 -6.31 5.95
N PHE A 62 17.57 -6.38 5.74
CA PHE A 62 16.60 -6.51 6.81
C PHE A 62 16.78 -7.83 7.59
N MET A 63 16.90 -8.95 6.87
CA MET A 63 17.11 -10.28 7.47
C MET A 63 18.41 -10.33 8.28
N MET A 64 19.50 -9.77 7.73
CA MET A 64 20.82 -9.74 8.40
C MET A 64 20.79 -8.93 9.70
N LYS A 65 20.02 -7.84 9.75
CA LYS A 65 19.89 -6.97 10.94
C LYS A 65 18.99 -7.59 12.01
N LYS A 66 17.87 -8.19 11.62
CA LYS A 66 16.85 -8.66 12.58
C LYS A 66 17.13 -10.04 13.16
N ARG A 67 17.95 -10.88 12.49
CA ARG A 67 18.46 -12.23 12.89
C ARG A 67 17.42 -13.30 13.28
N LEU A 68 16.25 -12.91 13.81
CA LEU A 68 15.08 -13.72 14.09
C LEU A 68 13.89 -13.08 13.38
N LEU A 69 13.33 -13.80 12.40
CA LEU A 69 12.14 -13.40 11.66
C LEU A 69 11.03 -14.35 12.11
N GLN A 70 10.30 -13.97 13.14
CA GLN A 70 9.08 -14.67 13.54
C GLN A 70 7.90 -13.81 13.10
N TYR A 71 7.48 -13.98 11.85
CA TYR A 71 6.28 -13.32 11.32
C TYR A 71 5.09 -14.27 11.40
N PRO A 72 3.89 -13.75 11.71
CA PRO A 72 2.67 -14.52 11.50
C PRO A 72 2.51 -14.87 10.02
N GLU A 73 1.86 -15.99 9.74
CA GLU A 73 1.55 -16.44 8.37
C GLU A 73 0.68 -15.43 7.62
N HIS A 74 -0.15 -14.67 8.35
CA HIS A 74 -1.02 -13.65 7.82
C HIS A 74 -0.71 -12.28 8.44
N GLU A 75 -0.75 -11.24 7.61
CA GLU A 75 -0.48 -9.86 8.01
C GLU A 75 -1.57 -9.29 8.94
N GLY A 76 -2.81 -9.79 8.81
CA GLY A 76 -3.90 -9.63 9.77
C GLY A 76 -4.57 -8.25 9.82
N ARG A 77 -4.06 -7.23 9.13
CA ARG A 77 -4.64 -5.88 9.08
C ARG A 77 -5.65 -5.69 7.95
N ILE A 78 -5.66 -6.59 6.96
CA ILE A 78 -6.63 -6.58 5.86
C ILE A 78 -7.49 -7.85 5.94
N THR A 79 -8.80 -7.68 6.02
CA THR A 79 -9.78 -8.77 5.93
C THR A 79 -10.58 -8.61 4.65
N ILE A 80 -10.56 -9.63 3.78
CA ILE A 80 -11.41 -9.69 2.60
C ILE A 80 -12.72 -10.36 3.03
N ILE A 81 -13.84 -9.67 2.86
CA ILE A 81 -15.18 -10.20 3.14
C ILE A 81 -15.75 -10.71 1.81
N GLU A 82 -16.22 -11.96 1.78
CA GLU A 82 -16.90 -12.58 0.64
C GLU A 82 -18.38 -12.17 0.54
#